data_AF-A0A6G7H0E6-F1
#
_entry.id   AF-A0A6G7H0E6-F1
#
_cell.length_a   1.000
_cell.length_b   1.000
_cell.length_c   1.000
_cell.angle_alpha   90.00
_cell.angle_beta   90.00
_cell.angle_gamma   90.00
#
_symmetry.space_group_name_H-M   'P 1'
#
loop_
_entity.id
_entity.type
_entity.pdbx_description
1 polymer ?
#
loop_
_entity_poly.entity_id
_entity_poly.type
_entity_poly.pdbx_seq_one_letter_code
_entity_poly.pdbx_strand_id
1 'polypeptide(L)'
;ASSMILFCSTTNAWFTGTGDISQLTNPMSCTTLTVALSMLLGLAPLHFWLPEVLQGTPMKTALIIATWQKLAPITLLYLTHNSINPTPLLIMGLLSTLTGGWGGLNQTQTRKILAFSSIAHLGWMASIITLNPNIMLLNLTIYIIMTTPMFMLLKFTMSNTIKDLTTTWTTTPQTTALMMLLLMSLGGLPPLTGFMPKWLILQELTPHNLTTIAAIMAMSALLNLFFYLRLSYISALTMHPTTTKLSNKWRFQP
;
A
#
# COMPACT_ATOMS: atom_id res chain seq x y z
N ALA A 1 -5.87 -9.00 -16.96
CA ALA A 1 -6.41 -9.40 -15.65
C ALA A 1 -7.82 -9.98 -15.75
N SER A 2 -8.83 -9.21 -16.17
CA SER A 2 -10.24 -9.69 -16.25
C SER A 2 -10.41 -10.95 -17.11
N SER A 3 -9.77 -11.02 -18.28
CA SER A 3 -9.76 -12.22 -19.13
C SER A 3 -9.15 -13.45 -18.45
N MET A 4 -8.11 -13.26 -17.63
CA MET A 4 -7.50 -14.34 -16.85
C MET A 4 -8.43 -14.83 -15.73
N ILE A 5 -9.19 -13.92 -15.09
CA ILE A 5 -10.22 -14.30 -14.11
C ILE A 5 -11.29 -15.15 -14.78
N LEU A 6 -11.77 -14.73 -15.96
CA LEU A 6 -12.72 -15.53 -16.74
C LEU A 6 -12.14 -16.90 -17.10
N PHE A 7 -10.90 -16.95 -17.61
CA PHE A 7 -10.23 -18.21 -17.95
C PHE A 7 -10.06 -19.15 -16.74
N CYS A 8 -9.68 -18.62 -15.59
CA CYS A 8 -9.65 -19.39 -14.34
C CYS A 8 -11.03 -19.94 -13.99
N SER A 9 -12.08 -19.12 -14.08
CA SER A 9 -13.44 -19.54 -13.72
C SER A 9 -13.99 -20.61 -14.66
N THR A 10 -13.76 -20.48 -15.97
CA THR A 10 -14.22 -21.47 -16.96
C THR A 10 -13.46 -22.77 -16.86
N THR A 11 -12.15 -22.71 -16.62
CA THR A 11 -11.36 -23.93 -16.37
C THR A 11 -11.79 -24.62 -15.09
N ASN A 12 -12.00 -23.90 -13.98
CA ASN A 12 -12.51 -24.50 -12.73
C ASN A 12 -13.89 -25.14 -12.93
N ALA A 13 -14.84 -24.42 -13.55
CA ALA A 13 -16.18 -24.93 -13.84
C ALA A 13 -16.16 -26.15 -14.78
N TRP A 14 -15.19 -26.23 -15.71
CA TRP A 14 -15.04 -27.39 -16.57
C TRP A 14 -14.61 -28.65 -15.81
N PHE A 15 -13.86 -28.51 -14.71
CA PHE A 15 -13.44 -29.64 -13.87
C PHE A 15 -14.44 -30.00 -12.78
N THR A 16 -15.06 -29.02 -12.11
CA THR A 16 -15.96 -29.29 -10.97
C THR A 16 -17.44 -29.31 -11.33
N GLY A 17 -17.82 -28.72 -12.46
CA GLY A 17 -19.23 -28.51 -12.84
C GLY A 17 -19.96 -27.49 -11.97
N THR A 18 -19.29 -26.83 -11.02
CA THR A 18 -19.88 -25.86 -10.09
C THR A 18 -19.38 -24.44 -10.37
N GLY A 19 -20.24 -23.46 -10.12
CA GLY A 19 -19.93 -22.02 -10.21
C GLY A 19 -19.60 -21.37 -8.87
N ASP A 20 -19.40 -22.16 -7.81
CA ASP A 20 -19.23 -21.65 -6.45
C ASP A 20 -17.86 -21.00 -6.26
N ILE A 21 -17.86 -19.74 -5.80
CA ILE A 21 -16.64 -18.92 -5.65
C ILE A 21 -15.66 -19.55 -4.64
N SER A 22 -16.17 -20.19 -3.59
CA SER A 22 -15.35 -20.77 -2.51
C SER A 22 -14.66 -22.07 -2.90
N GLN A 23 -15.07 -22.72 -3.99
CA GLN A 23 -14.59 -24.04 -4.40
C GLN A 23 -13.69 -23.95 -5.64
N LEU A 24 -12.50 -23.41 -5.46
CA LEU A 24 -11.42 -23.55 -6.45
C LEU A 24 -10.60 -24.80 -6.11
N THR A 25 -10.66 -25.80 -6.99
CA THR A 25 -10.01 -27.10 -6.75
C THR A 25 -8.82 -27.33 -7.67
N ASN A 26 -8.88 -26.85 -8.91
CA ASN A 26 -7.82 -27.08 -9.87
C ASN A 26 -6.61 -26.15 -9.57
N PRO A 27 -5.40 -26.69 -9.33
CA PRO A 27 -4.21 -25.87 -9.04
C PRO A 27 -3.85 -24.89 -10.16
N MET A 28 -4.12 -25.22 -11.43
CA MET A 28 -3.92 -24.30 -12.55
C MET A 28 -4.88 -23.10 -12.47
N SER A 29 -6.14 -23.35 -12.06
CA SER A 29 -7.11 -22.27 -11.84
C SER A 29 -6.68 -21.38 -10.66
N CYS A 30 -6.27 -21.96 -9.52
CA CYS A 30 -5.80 -21.18 -8.37
C CYS A 30 -4.57 -20.30 -8.71
N THR A 31 -3.60 -20.85 -9.44
CA THR A 31 -2.40 -20.09 -9.85
C THR A 31 -2.74 -18.98 -10.84
N THR A 32 -3.58 -19.24 -11.85
CA THR A 32 -4.02 -18.18 -12.78
C THR A 32 -4.84 -17.09 -12.08
N LEU A 33 -5.69 -17.46 -11.11
CA LEU A 33 -6.43 -16.51 -10.27
C LEU A 33 -5.49 -15.61 -9.46
N THR A 34 -4.51 -16.19 -8.78
CA THR A 34 -3.55 -15.41 -7.96
C THR A 34 -2.76 -14.42 -8.81
N VAL A 35 -2.33 -14.80 -10.01
CA VAL A 35 -1.65 -13.90 -10.96
C VAL A 35 -2.60 -12.80 -11.46
N ALA A 36 -3.86 -13.12 -11.74
CA ALA A 36 -4.83 -12.15 -12.19
C ALA A 36 -5.14 -11.09 -11.12
N LEU A 37 -5.33 -11.52 -9.87
CA LEU A 37 -5.59 -10.64 -8.72
C LEU A 37 -4.34 -9.85 -8.33
N SER A 38 -3.15 -10.44 -8.40
CA SER A 38 -1.90 -9.74 -8.14
C SER A 38 -1.65 -8.61 -9.15
N MET A 39 -2.06 -8.80 -10.41
CA MET A 39 -2.05 -7.75 -11.43
C MET A 39 -2.99 -6.58 -11.06
N LEU A 40 -4.22 -6.86 -10.63
CA LEU A 40 -5.19 -5.82 -10.23
C LEU A 40 -4.76 -5.08 -8.97
N LEU A 41 -4.11 -5.77 -8.05
CA LEU A 41 -3.56 -5.15 -6.84
C LEU A 41 -2.25 -4.40 -7.13
N GLY A 42 -1.52 -4.73 -8.19
CA GLY A 42 -0.22 -4.12 -8.49
C GLY A 42 0.89 -4.67 -7.59
N LEU A 43 0.83 -5.96 -7.24
CA LEU A 43 1.93 -6.65 -6.56
C LEU A 43 3.10 -6.85 -7.53
N ALA A 44 4.32 -6.91 -7.01
CA ALA A 44 5.49 -7.21 -7.82
C ALA A 44 5.46 -8.67 -8.32
N PRO A 45 5.85 -8.94 -9.58
CA PRO A 45 6.49 -8.03 -10.56
C PRO A 45 5.51 -7.14 -11.35
N LEU A 46 4.19 -7.35 -11.25
CA LEU A 46 3.15 -6.67 -12.02
C LEU A 46 2.78 -5.25 -11.51
N HIS A 47 3.68 -4.63 -10.75
CA HIS A 47 3.48 -3.35 -10.06
C HIS A 47 3.70 -2.10 -10.93
N PHE A 48 4.31 -2.23 -12.11
CA PHE A 48 4.78 -1.09 -12.92
C PHE A 48 3.69 -0.07 -13.30
N TRP A 49 2.46 -0.52 -13.49
CA TRP A 49 1.36 0.35 -13.87
C TRP A 49 0.97 1.33 -12.75
N LEU A 50 1.13 0.94 -11.48
CA LEU A 50 0.56 1.65 -10.35
C LEU A 50 1.23 3.03 -10.13
N PRO A 51 2.57 3.17 -10.08
CA PRO A 51 3.22 4.48 -9.91
C PRO A 51 2.94 5.46 -11.05
N GLU A 52 2.80 4.98 -12.28
CA GLU A 52 2.54 5.82 -13.46
C GLU A 52 1.11 6.34 -13.47
N VAL A 53 0.13 5.45 -13.22
CA VAL A 53 -1.29 5.82 -13.17
C VAL A 53 -1.58 6.79 -12.02
N LEU A 54 -1.00 6.56 -10.83
CA LEU A 54 -1.18 7.52 -9.73
C LEU A 54 -0.56 8.88 -10.05
N GLN A 55 0.59 8.92 -10.73
CA GLN A 55 1.23 10.20 -11.06
C GLN A 55 0.43 11.00 -12.09
N GLY A 56 -0.17 10.33 -13.08
CA GLY A 56 -0.91 10.97 -14.18
C GLY A 56 -2.32 11.44 -13.82
N THR A 57 -2.85 11.06 -12.66
CA THR A 57 -4.25 11.30 -12.30
C THR A 57 -4.42 12.38 -11.22
N PRO A 58 -5.57 13.08 -11.16
CA PRO A 58 -5.84 14.06 -10.11
C PRO A 58 -5.89 13.42 -8.72
N MET A 59 -5.65 14.21 -7.68
CA MET A 59 -5.45 13.68 -6.33
C MET A 59 -6.68 12.93 -5.77
N LYS A 60 -7.89 13.35 -6.16
CA LYS A 60 -9.14 12.64 -5.80
C LYS A 60 -9.22 11.25 -6.44
N THR A 61 -8.87 11.11 -7.71
CA THR A 61 -8.93 9.80 -8.39
C THR A 61 -7.79 8.91 -7.93
N ALA A 62 -6.60 9.46 -7.66
CA ALA A 62 -5.49 8.72 -7.07
C ALA A 62 -5.89 8.11 -5.70
N LEU A 63 -6.62 8.85 -4.87
CA LEU A 63 -7.19 8.33 -3.61
C LEU A 63 -8.13 7.14 -3.87
N ILE A 64 -9.06 7.25 -4.82
CA ILE A 64 -10.00 6.17 -5.17
C ILE A 64 -9.26 4.92 -5.65
N ILE A 65 -8.21 5.10 -6.47
CA ILE A 65 -7.38 3.99 -6.96
C ILE A 65 -6.58 3.33 -5.81
N ALA A 66 -6.06 4.13 -4.88
CA ALA A 66 -5.27 3.63 -3.76
C ALA A 66 -6.09 2.90 -2.68
N THR A 67 -7.40 3.18 -2.59
CA THR A 67 -8.28 2.68 -1.52
C THR A 67 -9.40 1.79 -2.06
N TRP A 68 -10.37 2.38 -2.76
CA TRP A 68 -11.59 1.72 -3.21
C TRP A 68 -11.31 0.56 -4.17
N GLN A 69 -10.41 0.76 -5.14
CA GLN A 69 -10.08 -0.26 -6.14
C GLN A 69 -9.35 -1.49 -5.54
N LYS A 70 -8.85 -1.40 -4.30
CA LYS A 70 -8.20 -2.54 -3.62
C LYS A 70 -9.22 -3.46 -2.93
N LEU A 71 -10.42 -2.97 -2.62
CA LEU A 71 -11.43 -3.74 -1.89
C LEU A 71 -11.88 -4.98 -2.67
N ALA A 72 -12.32 -4.82 -3.92
CA ALA A 72 -12.86 -5.94 -4.68
C ALA A 72 -11.84 -7.09 -4.89
N PRO A 73 -10.60 -6.86 -5.35
CA PRO A 73 -9.65 -7.96 -5.51
C PRO A 73 -9.26 -8.62 -4.17
N ILE A 74 -9.19 -7.86 -3.07
CA ILE A 74 -8.88 -8.43 -1.74
C ILE A 74 -10.03 -9.26 -1.20
N THR A 75 -11.29 -8.85 -1.44
CA THR A 75 -12.44 -9.69 -1.05
C THR A 75 -12.44 -11.03 -1.80
N LEU A 76 -12.03 -11.06 -3.07
CA LEU A 76 -11.95 -12.31 -3.82
C LEU A 76 -10.81 -13.19 -3.29
N LEU A 77 -9.63 -12.63 -3.00
CA LEU A 77 -8.55 -13.37 -2.33
C LEU A 77 -8.98 -13.89 -0.95
N TYR A 78 -9.76 -13.11 -0.19
CA TYR A 78 -10.31 -13.54 1.10
C TYR A 78 -11.24 -14.74 0.92
N LEU A 79 -12.22 -14.68 0.03
CA LEU A 79 -13.15 -15.81 -0.18
C LEU A 79 -12.47 -17.09 -0.66
N THR A 80 -11.33 -16.96 -1.33
CA THR A 80 -10.60 -18.07 -1.94
C THR A 80 -9.35 -18.49 -1.16
N HIS A 81 -9.14 -17.95 0.06
CA HIS A 81 -7.91 -18.12 0.82
C HIS A 81 -7.51 -19.58 1.07
N ASN A 82 -8.49 -20.47 1.25
CA ASN A 82 -8.28 -21.91 1.50
C ASN A 82 -7.72 -22.66 0.30
N SER A 83 -8.00 -22.19 -0.91
CA SER A 83 -7.66 -22.87 -2.17
C SER A 83 -6.35 -22.39 -2.80
N ILE A 84 -5.84 -21.24 -2.34
CA ILE A 84 -4.69 -20.59 -2.92
C ILE A 84 -3.40 -21.24 -2.43
N ASN A 85 -2.47 -21.52 -3.34
CA ASN A 85 -1.13 -21.97 -2.98
C ASN A 85 -0.38 -20.82 -2.25
N PRO A 86 0.12 -21.05 -1.02
CA PRO A 86 0.81 -20.01 -0.26
C PRO A 86 2.15 -19.60 -0.85
N THR A 87 2.86 -20.52 -1.53
CA THR A 87 4.22 -20.27 -2.02
C THR A 87 4.33 -19.12 -3.03
N PRO A 88 3.54 -19.06 -4.14
CA PRO A 88 3.64 -17.94 -5.08
C PRO A 88 3.23 -16.60 -4.45
N LEU A 89 2.26 -16.61 -3.54
CA LEU A 89 1.75 -15.41 -2.92
C LEU A 89 2.74 -14.81 -1.91
N LEU A 90 3.41 -15.64 -1.12
CA LEU A 90 4.51 -15.23 -0.25
C LEU A 90 5.68 -14.64 -1.04
N ILE A 91 6.05 -15.25 -2.17
CA ILE A 91 7.11 -14.73 -3.04
C ILE A 91 6.72 -13.36 -3.60
N MET A 92 5.50 -13.20 -4.12
CA MET A 92 5.00 -11.91 -4.60
C MET A 92 4.91 -10.87 -3.46
N GLY A 93 4.52 -11.28 -2.26
CA GLY A 93 4.50 -10.45 -1.06
C GLY A 93 5.89 -9.93 -0.69
N LEU A 94 6.89 -10.81 -0.62
CA LEU A 94 8.28 -10.44 -0.38
C LEU A 94 8.80 -9.47 -1.42
N LEU A 95 8.65 -9.81 -2.72
CA LEU A 95 9.11 -8.97 -3.82
C LEU A 95 8.47 -7.58 -3.78
N SER A 96 7.17 -7.50 -3.49
CA SER A 96 6.47 -6.21 -3.41
C SER A 96 6.91 -5.35 -2.22
N THR A 97 7.23 -5.94 -1.08
CA THR A 97 7.81 -5.16 0.04
C THR A 97 9.19 -4.59 -0.31
N LEU A 98 10.03 -5.37 -1.01
CA LEU A 98 11.37 -4.94 -1.44
C LEU A 98 11.30 -3.87 -2.54
N THR A 99 10.48 -4.07 -3.57
CA THR A 99 10.34 -3.09 -4.67
C THR A 99 9.66 -1.82 -4.20
N GLY A 100 8.68 -1.91 -3.30
CA GLY A 100 8.07 -0.73 -2.66
C GLY A 100 9.09 0.08 -1.86
N GLY A 101 9.95 -0.59 -1.09
CA GLY A 101 11.02 0.04 -0.32
C GLY A 101 12.03 0.77 -1.21
N TRP A 102 12.69 0.06 -2.13
CA TRP A 102 13.71 0.68 -2.99
C TRP A 102 13.13 1.66 -4.01
N GLY A 103 11.97 1.34 -4.60
CA GLY A 103 11.31 2.21 -5.57
C GLY A 103 10.91 3.56 -4.99
N GLY A 104 10.48 3.59 -3.73
CA GLY A 104 10.07 4.82 -3.04
C GLY A 104 11.20 5.80 -2.74
N LEU A 105 12.42 5.30 -2.46
CA LEU A 105 13.57 6.13 -2.10
C LEU A 105 13.94 7.15 -3.18
N ASN A 106 13.86 6.74 -4.44
CA ASN A 106 14.30 7.55 -5.58
C ASN A 106 13.26 8.57 -6.06
N GLN A 107 12.07 8.62 -5.46
CA GLN A 107 10.99 9.48 -5.95
C GLN A 107 10.94 10.81 -5.21
N THR A 108 10.65 11.88 -5.95
CA THR A 108 10.41 13.24 -5.43
C THR A 108 8.95 13.69 -5.55
N GLN A 109 8.14 12.94 -6.29
CA GLN A 109 6.71 13.20 -6.47
C GLN A 109 5.94 12.51 -5.34
N THR A 110 5.07 13.25 -4.64
CA THR A 110 4.35 12.73 -3.46
C THR A 110 3.47 11.54 -3.82
N ARG A 111 2.81 11.58 -4.99
CA ARG A 111 1.97 10.49 -5.51
C ARG A 111 2.76 9.21 -5.80
N LYS A 112 3.96 9.31 -6.38
CA LYS A 112 4.80 8.13 -6.62
C LYS A 112 5.31 7.53 -5.32
N ILE A 113 5.64 8.36 -4.33
CA ILE A 113 6.04 7.86 -3.00
C ILE A 113 4.88 7.07 -2.36
N LEU A 114 3.66 7.61 -2.39
CA LEU A 114 2.47 6.93 -1.88
C LEU A 114 2.07 5.69 -2.71
N ALA A 115 2.37 5.69 -4.02
CA ALA A 115 2.21 4.50 -4.86
C ALA A 115 3.13 3.36 -4.40
N PHE A 116 4.43 3.64 -4.24
CA PHE A 116 5.39 2.62 -3.78
C PHE A 116 5.10 2.14 -2.36
N SER A 117 4.60 3.02 -1.49
CA SER A 117 4.16 2.56 -0.18
C SER A 117 2.92 1.68 -0.23
N SER A 118 1.95 1.97 -1.11
CA SER A 118 0.80 1.09 -1.31
C SER A 118 1.23 -0.30 -1.78
N ILE A 119 2.22 -0.39 -2.66
CA ILE A 119 2.79 -1.66 -3.13
C ILE A 119 3.40 -2.44 -1.94
N ALA A 120 4.15 -1.76 -1.08
CA ALA A 120 4.73 -2.39 0.10
C ALA A 120 3.65 -2.87 1.10
N HIS A 121 2.63 -2.06 1.39
CA HIS A 121 1.54 -2.46 2.28
C HIS A 121 0.73 -3.64 1.72
N LEU A 122 0.49 -3.68 0.40
CA LEU A 122 -0.13 -4.83 -0.25
C LEU A 122 0.75 -6.08 -0.17
N GLY A 123 2.08 -5.93 -0.18
CA GLY A 123 3.00 -7.04 0.05
C GLY A 123 2.84 -7.67 1.44
N TRP A 124 2.68 -6.84 2.47
CA TRP A 124 2.35 -7.30 3.83
C TRP A 124 0.97 -7.99 3.89
N MET A 125 -0.03 -7.52 3.13
CA MET A 125 -1.34 -8.16 3.08
C MET A 125 -1.28 -9.51 2.36
N ALA A 126 -0.51 -9.60 1.27
CA ALA A 126 -0.36 -10.82 0.48
C ALA A 126 0.38 -11.93 1.26
N SER A 127 1.33 -11.59 2.14
CA SER A 127 2.09 -12.59 2.91
C SER A 127 1.27 -13.30 3.99
N ILE A 128 0.25 -12.65 4.55
CA ILE A 128 -0.52 -13.18 5.68
C ILE A 128 -1.86 -13.82 5.28
N ILE A 129 -2.41 -13.50 4.11
CA ILE A 129 -3.78 -13.87 3.74
C ILE A 129 -4.05 -15.39 3.72
N THR A 130 -3.06 -16.21 3.39
CA THR A 130 -3.19 -17.68 3.40
C THR A 130 -3.04 -18.29 4.78
N LEU A 131 -2.45 -17.56 5.74
CA LEU A 131 -2.22 -18.04 7.10
C LEU A 131 -3.35 -17.60 8.02
N ASN A 132 -3.61 -16.29 8.06
CA ASN A 132 -4.67 -15.70 8.88
C ASN A 132 -5.34 -14.54 8.14
N PRO A 133 -6.51 -14.77 7.53
CA PRO A 133 -7.18 -13.75 6.73
C PRO A 133 -7.76 -12.61 7.59
N ASN A 134 -7.95 -12.81 8.89
CA ASN A 134 -8.46 -11.76 9.79
C ASN A 134 -7.40 -10.67 10.02
N ILE A 135 -6.12 -11.04 10.13
CA ILE A 135 -5.02 -10.07 10.26
C ILE A 135 -4.80 -9.31 8.95
N MET A 136 -5.01 -9.97 7.81
CA MET A 136 -5.04 -9.29 6.51
C MET A 136 -6.12 -8.19 6.49
N LEU A 137 -7.35 -8.50 6.92
CA LEU A 137 -8.44 -7.52 7.00
C LEU A 137 -8.11 -6.36 7.94
N LEU A 138 -7.51 -6.65 9.11
CA LEU A 138 -7.04 -5.61 10.01
C LEU A 138 -6.03 -4.68 9.32
N ASN A 139 -5.04 -5.23 8.62
CA ASN A 139 -4.05 -4.43 7.90
C ASN A 139 -4.70 -3.56 6.80
N LEU A 140 -5.67 -4.10 6.05
CA LEU A 140 -6.42 -3.34 5.05
C LEU A 140 -7.20 -2.18 5.67
N THR A 141 -7.92 -2.41 6.76
CA THR A 141 -8.71 -1.36 7.42
C THR A 141 -7.82 -0.23 7.91
N ILE A 142 -6.71 -0.55 8.60
CA ILE A 142 -5.74 0.44 9.06
C ILE A 142 -5.13 1.18 7.87
N TYR A 143 -4.74 0.48 6.81
CA TYR A 143 -4.21 1.11 5.59
C TYR A 143 -5.19 2.11 4.96
N ILE A 144 -6.48 1.78 4.83
CA ILE A 144 -7.49 2.71 4.30
C ILE A 144 -7.68 3.91 5.23
N ILE A 145 -7.73 3.69 6.55
CA ILE A 145 -7.88 4.75 7.56
C ILE A 145 -6.68 5.72 7.53
N MET A 146 -5.45 5.24 7.27
CA MET A 146 -4.28 6.13 7.24
C MET A 146 -4.05 6.80 5.88
N THR A 147 -4.38 6.12 4.77
CA THR A 147 -4.16 6.68 3.42
C THR A 147 -5.20 7.72 3.03
N THR A 148 -6.45 7.56 3.44
CA THR A 148 -7.53 8.53 3.16
C THR A 148 -7.20 9.95 3.66
N PRO A 149 -6.82 10.19 4.93
CA PRO A 149 -6.48 11.53 5.40
C PRO A 149 -5.17 12.02 4.75
N MET A 150 -4.21 11.16 4.44
CA MET A 150 -2.96 11.57 3.79
C MET A 150 -3.21 12.19 2.40
N PHE A 151 -4.03 11.54 1.56
CA PHE A 151 -4.41 12.12 0.26
C PHE A 151 -5.28 13.36 0.40
N MET A 152 -6.16 13.43 1.40
CA MET A 152 -6.97 14.62 1.65
C MET A 152 -6.11 15.81 2.08
N LEU A 153 -5.11 15.61 2.94
CA LEU A 153 -4.16 16.65 3.34
C LEU A 153 -3.34 17.15 2.15
N LEU A 154 -2.81 16.25 1.31
CA LEU A 154 -2.05 16.64 0.11
C LEU A 154 -2.91 17.43 -0.89
N LYS A 155 -4.19 17.10 -0.98
CA LYS A 155 -5.16 17.85 -1.79
C LYS A 155 -5.43 19.22 -1.18
N PHE A 156 -5.60 19.31 0.13
CA PHE A 156 -5.83 20.57 0.84
C PHE A 156 -4.63 21.53 0.68
N THR A 157 -3.40 21.02 0.79
CA THR A 157 -2.17 21.81 0.60
C THR A 157 -1.76 21.99 -0.86
N MET A 158 -2.48 21.40 -1.82
CA MET A 158 -2.16 21.40 -3.26
C MET A 158 -0.70 21.00 -3.58
N SER A 159 -0.12 20.07 -2.81
CA SER A 159 1.29 19.72 -2.86
C SER A 159 1.54 18.44 -3.66
N ASN A 160 2.06 18.57 -4.88
CA ASN A 160 2.36 17.44 -5.77
C ASN A 160 3.81 16.94 -5.63
N THR A 161 4.72 17.82 -5.22
CA THR A 161 6.14 17.51 -5.06
C THR A 161 6.60 17.68 -3.61
N ILE A 162 7.73 17.05 -3.27
CA ILE A 162 8.41 17.28 -1.98
C ILE A 162 8.72 18.77 -1.78
N LYS A 163 9.05 19.50 -2.85
CA LYS A 163 9.37 20.93 -2.78
C LYS A 163 8.16 21.77 -2.37
N ASP A 164 6.95 21.38 -2.78
CA ASP A 164 5.74 22.13 -2.40
C ASP A 164 5.47 22.01 -0.90
N LEU A 165 5.79 20.84 -0.31
CA LEU A 165 5.68 20.57 1.12
C LEU A 165 6.59 21.41 2.00
N THR A 166 7.64 22.04 1.47
CA THR A 166 8.54 22.88 2.28
C THR A 166 7.85 24.17 2.75
N THR A 167 6.85 24.62 2.01
CA THR A 167 6.18 25.90 2.26
C THR A 167 4.93 25.77 3.12
N THR A 168 4.41 24.55 3.30
CA THR A 168 3.14 24.28 3.98
C THR A 168 3.19 24.58 5.47
N TRP A 169 4.35 24.44 6.12
CA TRP A 169 4.52 24.81 7.53
C TRP A 169 4.17 26.28 7.78
N THR A 170 4.59 27.16 6.88
CA THR A 170 4.37 28.61 7.02
C THR A 170 2.93 29.04 6.76
N THR A 171 2.15 28.25 6.05
CA THR A 171 0.74 28.56 5.76
C THR A 171 -0.21 27.88 6.74
N THR A 172 0.06 26.62 7.09
CA THR A 172 -0.84 25.76 7.86
C THR A 172 -0.06 24.78 8.74
N PRO A 173 0.50 25.22 9.89
CA PRO A 173 1.34 24.37 10.74
C PRO A 173 0.59 23.15 11.33
N GLN A 174 -0.73 23.27 11.54
CA GLN A 174 -1.55 22.18 12.05
C GLN A 174 -1.65 21.00 11.06
N THR A 175 -1.80 21.29 9.76
CA THR A 175 -1.93 20.23 8.75
C THR A 175 -0.60 19.51 8.53
N THR A 176 0.53 20.22 8.64
CA THR A 176 1.86 19.61 8.58
C THR A 176 2.15 18.71 9.77
N ALA A 177 1.73 19.09 10.98
CA ALA A 177 1.85 18.22 12.16
C ALA A 177 1.01 16.93 12.01
N LEU A 178 -0.23 17.05 11.52
CA LEU A 178 -1.07 15.89 11.20
C LEU A 178 -0.46 15.02 10.10
N MET A 179 0.09 15.62 9.04
CA MET A 179 0.75 14.90 7.95
C MET A 179 1.95 14.10 8.45
N MET A 180 2.76 14.69 9.35
CA MET A 180 3.88 13.99 9.98
C MET A 180 3.39 12.75 10.75
N LEU A 181 2.39 12.88 11.62
CA LEU A 181 1.84 11.75 12.39
C LEU A 181 1.35 10.63 11.48
N LEU A 182 0.67 10.97 10.38
CA LEU A 182 0.19 9.99 9.40
C LEU A 182 1.35 9.29 8.67
N LEU A 183 2.38 10.03 8.23
CA LEU A 183 3.55 9.44 7.57
C LEU A 183 4.29 8.47 8.51
N MET A 184 4.46 8.84 9.78
CA MET A 184 5.07 7.98 10.80
C MET A 184 4.25 6.72 11.06
N SER A 185 2.92 6.86 11.07
CA SER A 185 2.02 5.73 11.27
C SER A 185 2.07 4.75 10.09
N LEU A 186 2.11 5.23 8.84
CA LEU A 186 2.31 4.39 7.65
C LEU A 186 3.68 3.67 7.68
N GLY A 187 4.70 4.35 8.21
CA GLY A 187 6.01 3.78 8.53
C GLY A 187 5.93 2.65 9.55
N GLY A 188 4.93 2.65 10.43
CA GLY A 188 4.72 1.64 11.46
C GLY A 188 5.69 1.79 12.64
N LEU A 189 5.89 3.01 13.12
CA LEU A 189 6.69 3.24 14.33
C LEU A 189 5.92 2.81 15.61
N PRO A 190 6.59 2.17 16.59
CA PRO A 190 6.00 1.78 17.87
C PRO A 190 5.84 3.01 18.80
N PRO A 191 4.84 3.85 18.55
CA PRO A 191 3.65 3.98 19.41
C PRO A 191 2.34 4.24 18.62
N LEU A 192 2.41 4.17 17.29
CA LEU A 192 1.34 4.54 16.37
C LEU A 192 0.57 3.32 15.87
N THR A 193 -0.64 3.55 15.36
CA THR A 193 -1.58 2.50 14.93
C THR A 193 -1.03 1.58 13.84
N GLY A 194 -0.23 2.09 12.91
CA GLY A 194 0.32 1.28 11.81
C GLY A 194 1.43 0.31 12.22
N PHE A 195 1.91 0.33 13.47
CA PHE A 195 2.82 -0.69 13.99
C PHE A 195 2.07 -2.01 14.27
N MET A 196 0.85 -1.93 14.79
CA MET A 196 0.02 -3.09 15.18
C MET A 196 -0.09 -4.16 14.07
N PRO A 197 -0.50 -3.86 12.82
CA PRO A 197 -0.66 -4.90 11.81
C PRO A 197 0.67 -5.52 11.39
N LYS A 198 1.76 -4.74 11.30
CA LYS A 198 3.09 -5.28 10.92
C LYS A 198 3.61 -6.23 12.00
N TRP A 199 3.45 -5.85 13.26
CA TRP A 199 3.85 -6.69 14.39
C TRP A 199 3.06 -8.00 14.44
N LEU A 200 1.73 -7.94 14.29
CA LEU A 200 0.88 -9.14 14.27
C LEU A 200 1.21 -10.07 13.09
N ILE A 201 1.50 -9.52 11.90
CA ILE A 201 1.92 -10.33 10.74
C ILE A 201 3.25 -11.05 11.05
N LEU A 202 4.23 -10.35 11.62
CA LEU A 202 5.50 -10.96 12.00
C LEU A 202 5.30 -12.06 13.05
N GLN A 203 4.41 -11.84 14.02
CA GLN A 203 4.08 -12.83 15.05
C GLN A 203 3.53 -14.11 14.44
N GLU A 204 2.60 -14.03 13.48
CA GLU A 204 2.02 -15.21 12.81
C GLU A 204 2.98 -15.93 11.86
N LEU A 205 3.99 -15.24 11.31
CA LEU A 205 4.96 -15.90 10.44
C LEU A 205 5.98 -16.77 11.20
N THR A 206 6.28 -16.41 12.45
CA THR A 206 7.23 -17.17 13.28
C THR A 206 6.80 -18.60 13.61
N PRO A 207 5.56 -18.92 14.02
CA PRO A 207 5.15 -20.29 14.33
C PRO A 207 5.12 -21.18 13.08
N HIS A 208 4.98 -20.61 11.89
CA HIS A 208 4.97 -21.34 10.61
C HIS A 208 6.37 -21.60 10.04
N ASN A 209 7.45 -21.44 10.82
CA ASN A 209 8.86 -21.58 10.40
C ASN A 209 9.28 -20.62 9.27
N LEU A 210 8.55 -19.53 9.03
CA LEU A 210 8.87 -18.52 8.01
C LEU A 210 9.69 -17.35 8.58
N THR A 211 10.63 -17.66 9.49
CA THR A 211 11.43 -16.65 10.21
C THR A 211 12.33 -15.83 9.30
N THR A 212 12.90 -16.45 8.26
CA THR A 212 13.74 -15.76 7.26
C THR A 212 12.93 -14.74 6.45
N ILE A 213 11.73 -15.13 6.01
CA ILE A 213 10.79 -14.26 5.30
C ILE A 213 10.39 -13.09 6.19
N ALA A 214 10.04 -13.36 7.45
CA ALA A 214 9.67 -12.35 8.43
C ALA A 214 10.81 -11.33 8.64
N ALA A 215 12.05 -11.79 8.78
CA ALA A 215 13.22 -10.92 8.96
C ALA A 215 13.46 -10.02 7.73
N ILE A 216 13.35 -10.56 6.51
CA ILE A 216 13.52 -9.79 5.27
C ILE A 216 12.42 -8.73 5.14
N MET A 217 11.16 -9.07 5.45
CA MET A 217 10.06 -8.10 5.42
C MET A 217 10.22 -7.02 6.49
N ALA A 218 10.68 -7.37 7.69
CA ALA A 218 10.99 -6.38 8.73
C ALA A 218 12.06 -5.38 8.27
N MET A 219 13.13 -5.87 7.63
CA MET A 219 14.17 -5.01 7.07
C MET A 219 13.67 -4.13 5.91
N SER A 220 12.81 -4.66 5.03
CA SER A 220 12.24 -3.88 3.94
C SER A 220 11.28 -2.78 4.44
N ALA A 221 10.59 -2.99 5.56
CA ALA A 221 9.79 -1.95 6.19
C ALA A 221 10.60 -0.76 6.70
N LEU A 222 11.86 -0.95 7.11
CA LEU A 222 12.74 0.15 7.50
C LEU A 222 13.09 1.06 6.30
N LEU A 223 13.21 0.51 5.09
CA LEU A 223 13.39 1.31 3.87
C LEU A 223 12.17 2.22 3.62
N ASN A 224 10.96 1.70 3.85
CA ASN A 224 9.74 2.50 3.74
C ASN A 224 9.72 3.64 4.76
N LEU A 225 10.09 3.32 5.99
CA LEU A 225 10.18 4.28 7.07
C LEU A 225 11.17 5.41 6.76
N PHE A 226 12.30 5.12 6.12
CA PHE A 226 13.29 6.14 5.75
C PHE A 226 12.73 7.23 4.82
N PHE A 227 12.02 6.87 3.74
CA PHE A 227 11.48 7.91 2.86
C PHE A 227 10.32 8.69 3.50
N TYR A 228 9.59 8.08 4.45
CA TYR A 228 8.60 8.79 5.25
C TYR A 228 9.25 9.77 6.24
N LEU A 229 10.35 9.38 6.89
CA LEU A 229 11.15 10.28 7.71
C LEU A 229 11.64 11.46 6.87
N ARG A 230 12.16 11.22 5.67
CA ARG A 230 12.58 12.29 4.75
C ARG A 230 11.43 13.26 4.45
N LEU A 231 10.23 12.76 4.17
CA LEU A 231 9.05 13.62 3.93
C LEU A 231 8.66 14.43 5.17
N SER A 232 8.67 13.83 6.35
CA SER A 232 8.36 14.53 7.60
C SER A 232 9.40 15.60 7.95
N TYR A 233 10.67 15.32 7.65
CA TYR A 233 11.77 16.23 7.90
C TYR A 233 11.62 17.52 7.10
N ILE A 234 11.28 17.37 5.83
CA ILE A 234 11.12 18.47 4.88
C ILE A 234 9.84 19.28 5.14
N SER A 235 8.79 18.66 5.70
CA SER A 235 7.48 19.30 5.87
C SER A 235 7.25 19.91 7.26
N ALA A 236 7.75 19.29 8.33
CA ALA A 236 7.42 19.70 9.71
C ALA A 236 8.63 19.92 10.61
N LEU A 237 9.68 19.09 10.52
CA LEU A 237 10.79 19.16 11.46
C LEU A 237 11.78 20.29 11.17
N THR A 238 11.88 20.73 9.90
CA THR A 238 12.78 21.82 9.50
C THR A 238 12.04 22.90 8.72
N MET A 239 12.53 24.13 8.84
CA MET A 239 12.04 25.25 8.05
C MET A 239 13.01 25.52 6.89
N HIS A 240 12.47 25.47 5.68
CA HIS A 240 13.19 25.79 4.45
C HIS A 240 12.95 27.25 4.02
N PRO A 241 13.83 27.82 3.19
CA PRO A 241 13.67 29.19 2.73
C PRO A 241 12.39 29.37 1.89
N THR A 242 11.56 30.33 2.28
CA THR A 242 10.29 30.67 1.64
C THR A 242 10.43 31.89 0.72
N THR A 243 9.62 31.93 -0.35
CA THR A 243 9.54 33.11 -1.24
C THR A 243 8.68 34.23 -0.63
N THR A 244 8.96 35.49 -0.99
CA THR A 244 8.23 36.67 -0.51
C THR A 244 6.73 36.65 -0.83
N LYS A 245 6.31 35.94 -1.89
CA LYS A 245 4.89 35.80 -2.26
C LYS A 245 4.07 34.93 -1.30
N LEU A 246 4.70 34.17 -0.40
CA LEU A 246 3.98 33.30 0.54
C LEU A 246 3.17 34.07 1.59
N SER A 247 3.62 35.26 2.00
CA SER A 247 2.89 36.10 2.96
C SER A 247 1.51 36.52 2.42
N ASN A 248 1.34 36.62 1.10
CA ASN A 248 0.05 36.90 0.49
C ASN A 248 -0.95 35.75 0.70
N LYS A 249 -0.49 34.50 0.80
CA LYS A 249 -1.36 33.34 1.03
C LYS A 249 -1.91 33.30 2.45
N TRP A 250 -1.27 33.94 3.43
CA TRP A 250 -1.74 33.97 4.82
C TRP A 250 -3.10 34.64 5.00
N ARG A 251 -3.50 35.48 4.04
CA ARG A 251 -4.80 36.18 4.06
C ARG A 251 -5.96 35.30 3.62
N PHE A 252 -5.69 34.17 2.95
CA PHE A 252 -6.70 33.27 2.42
C PHE A 252 -6.73 31.98 3.21
N GLN A 253 -7.93 31.45 3.44
CA GLN A 253 -8.07 30.10 3.98
C GLN A 253 -7.69 29.08 2.89
N PRO A 254 -6.91 28.04 3.23
CA PRO A 254 -6.54 26.98 2.31
C PRO A 254 -7.71 26.07 1.93
#